data_AF-A0A8D1AAC2-F1
#
_entry.id   AF-A0A8D1AAC2-F1
#
_cell.length_a   1.000
_cell.length_b   1.000
_cell.length_c   1.000
_cell.angle_alpha   90.00
_cell.angle_beta   90.00
_cell.angle_gamma   90.00
#
_symmetry.space_group_name_H-M   'P 1'
#
loop_
_entity.id
_entity.type
_entity.pdbx_description
1 polymer ?
#
loop_
_entity_poly.entity_id
_entity_poly.type
_entity_poly.pdbx_seq_one_letter_code
_entity_poly.pdbx_strand_id
1 'polypeptide(L)'
;MIMNLGGHIELPAASGASIAVSSMAEDIQTKIKNYQTAPFESHFPSQNQTRNCWQNYLDFHHCEKAMTAKGGDISMCEWYRHVYKSLWVSAWHVHQAEGTFPGKI
;
A
#
# COMPACT_ATOMS: atom_id res chain seq x y z
N MET A 1 2.91 45.57 39.77
CA MET A 1 1.65 44.91 40.13
C MET A 1 1.30 43.95 39.00
N ILE A 2 1.61 42.67 39.23
CA ILE A 2 1.03 41.42 38.69
C ILE A 2 0.54 41.42 37.22
N MET A 3 1.27 40.65 36.40
CA MET A 3 0.87 40.19 35.05
C MET A 3 -0.38 39.31 35.16
N ASN A 4 -1.44 39.63 34.40
CA ASN A 4 -2.65 38.82 34.38
C ASN A 4 -2.51 37.66 33.37
N LEU A 5 -2.84 36.47 33.85
CA LEU A 5 -2.76 35.17 33.22
C LEU A 5 -3.91 34.98 32.22
N GLY A 6 -3.57 34.64 30.97
CA GLY A 6 -4.50 34.17 29.96
C GLY A 6 -3.92 32.94 29.27
N GLY A 7 -3.83 31.84 30.01
CA GLY A 7 -3.39 30.55 29.48
C GLY A 7 -4.44 29.96 28.54
N HIS A 8 -4.22 30.08 27.24
CA HIS A 8 -4.84 29.20 26.27
C HIS A 8 -4.19 27.82 26.39
N ILE A 9 -4.90 26.90 27.02
CA ILE A 9 -4.61 25.46 26.91
C ILE A 9 -5.03 25.07 25.49
N GLU A 10 -4.10 25.11 24.55
CA GLU A 10 -4.26 24.32 23.32
C GLU A 10 -4.04 22.85 23.68
N LEU A 11 -5.12 22.07 23.59
CA LEU A 11 -5.07 20.61 23.62
C LEU A 11 -4.20 20.13 22.43
N PRO A 12 -3.14 19.33 22.63
CA PRO A 12 -2.37 18.81 21.52
C PRO A 12 -3.24 17.84 20.70
N ALA A 13 -3.48 18.21 19.45
CA ALA A 13 -4.09 17.37 18.46
C ALA A 13 -3.25 16.10 18.24
N ALA A 14 -3.92 14.95 18.31
CA ALA A 14 -3.55 13.62 17.84
C ALA A 14 -2.26 13.53 16.97
N SER A 15 -1.07 13.46 17.60
CA SER A 15 0.21 13.29 16.90
C SER A 15 0.60 11.82 16.64
N GLY A 16 -0.15 10.86 17.19
CA GLY A 16 0.21 9.44 17.12
C GLY A 16 0.02 8.78 15.76
N ALA A 17 -0.91 9.26 14.92
CA ALA A 17 -1.23 8.63 13.64
C ALA A 17 -0.20 8.94 12.54
N SER A 18 0.33 10.16 12.49
CA SER A 18 1.26 10.57 11.43
C SER A 18 2.64 9.92 11.57
N ILE A 19 3.13 9.71 12.80
CA ILE A 19 4.46 9.12 13.05
C ILE A 19 4.48 7.63 12.65
N ALA A 20 3.38 6.90 12.86
CA ALA A 20 3.28 5.49 12.48
C ALA A 20 3.15 5.28 10.96
N VAL A 21 2.52 6.22 10.23
CA VAL A 21 2.41 6.16 8.77
C VAL A 21 3.77 6.45 8.11
N SER A 22 4.57 7.38 8.65
CA SER A 22 5.90 7.66 8.11
C SER A 22 6.86 6.49 8.27
N SER A 23 6.84 5.77 9.41
CA SER A 23 7.73 4.61 9.60
C SER A 23 7.41 3.46 8.65
N MET A 24 6.12 3.18 8.41
CA MET A 24 5.70 2.13 7.48
C MET A 24 6.11 2.44 6.03
N ALA A 25 6.09 3.71 5.63
CA ALA A 25 6.52 4.14 4.30
C ALA A 25 8.02 3.96 4.08
N GLU A 26 8.82 4.34 5.07
CA GLU A 26 10.28 4.19 5.04
C GLU A 26 10.69 2.70 4.97
N ASP A 27 10.00 1.84 5.71
CA ASP A 27 10.23 0.39 5.68
C ASP A 27 9.89 -0.22 4.31
N ILE A 28 8.76 0.15 3.72
CA ILE A 28 8.38 -0.32 2.37
C ILE A 28 9.40 0.14 1.34
N GLN A 29 9.84 1.40 1.39
CA GLN A 29 10.85 1.91 0.46
C GLN A 29 12.17 1.17 0.60
N THR A 30 12.59 0.84 1.82
CA THR A 30 13.80 0.05 2.07
C THR A 30 13.66 -1.37 1.51
N LYS A 31 12.50 -2.00 1.67
CA LYS A 31 12.21 -3.32 1.07
C LYS A 31 12.23 -3.29 -0.45
N ILE A 32 11.67 -2.24 -1.07
CA ILE A 32 11.67 -2.06 -2.53
C ILE A 32 13.10 -1.85 -3.06
N LYS A 33 13.91 -1.01 -2.38
CA LYS A 33 15.31 -0.78 -2.78
C LYS A 33 16.14 -2.06 -2.84
N ASN A 34 15.87 -3.00 -1.92
CA ASN A 34 16.58 -4.28 -1.83
C ASN A 34 15.83 -5.43 -2.52
N TYR A 35 14.74 -5.15 -3.24
CA TYR A 35 13.91 -6.15 -3.87
C TYR A 35 14.62 -6.80 -5.07
N GLN A 36 14.69 -8.13 -5.06
CA GLN A 36 15.23 -8.92 -6.18
C GLN A 36 14.12 -9.68 -6.91
N THR A 37 13.28 -10.39 -6.16
CA THR A 37 12.15 -11.17 -6.66
C THR A 37 11.08 -11.29 -5.58
N ALA A 38 9.90 -11.81 -5.93
CA ALA A 38 8.83 -12.05 -4.98
C ALA A 38 9.29 -13.06 -3.92
N PRO A 39 9.15 -12.74 -2.61
CA PRO A 39 9.50 -13.67 -1.55
C PRO A 39 8.49 -14.83 -1.48
N PHE A 40 8.86 -15.89 -0.75
CA PHE A 40 7.93 -16.97 -0.42
C PHE A 40 6.78 -16.44 0.46
N GLU A 41 5.55 -16.78 0.08
CA GLU A 41 4.33 -16.42 0.79
C GLU A 41 3.69 -17.68 1.38
N SER A 42 3.62 -17.77 2.71
CA SER A 42 3.21 -18.99 3.42
C SER A 42 1.74 -19.35 3.20
N HIS A 43 0.90 -18.35 2.89
CA HIS A 43 -0.51 -18.56 2.53
C HIS A 43 -0.67 -19.23 1.15
N PHE A 44 0.36 -19.16 0.30
CA PHE A 44 0.39 -19.74 -1.04
C PHE A 44 1.59 -20.71 -1.20
N PRO A 45 1.64 -21.81 -0.42
CA PRO A 45 2.82 -22.68 -0.36
C PRO A 45 2.94 -23.64 -1.56
N SER A 46 1.89 -23.76 -2.38
CA SER A 46 1.84 -24.69 -3.50
C SER A 46 2.61 -24.18 -4.73
N GLN A 47 2.95 -25.07 -5.67
CA GLN A 47 3.60 -24.68 -6.94
C GLN A 47 2.74 -23.75 -7.80
N ASN A 48 1.41 -23.86 -7.73
CA ASN A 48 0.51 -22.98 -8.49
C ASN A 48 0.38 -21.62 -7.79
N GLN A 49 1.03 -20.59 -8.35
CA GLN A 49 1.07 -19.23 -7.81
C GLN A 49 -0.03 -18.30 -8.37
N THR A 50 -1.00 -18.82 -9.13
CA THR A 50 -2.06 -17.99 -9.76
C THR A 50 -2.84 -17.18 -8.72
N ARG A 51 -3.19 -17.77 -7.57
CA ARG A 51 -3.93 -17.06 -6.51
C ARG A 51 -3.08 -16.00 -5.82
N ASN A 52 -1.77 -16.24 -5.66
CA ASN A 52 -0.82 -15.26 -5.12
C ASN A 52 -0.72 -14.04 -6.03
N CYS A 53 -0.54 -14.29 -7.32
CA CYS A 53 -0.51 -13.24 -8.35
C CYS A 53 -1.83 -12.45 -8.39
N TRP A 54 -2.98 -13.13 -8.35
CA TRP A 54 -4.30 -12.51 -8.34
C TRP A 54 -4.52 -11.61 -7.13
N GLN A 55 -4.17 -12.10 -5.93
CA GLN A 55 -4.36 -11.33 -4.70
C GLN A 55 -3.51 -10.06 -4.71
N ASN A 56 -2.22 -10.15 -5.04
CA ASN A 56 -1.34 -8.97 -5.11
C ASN A 56 -1.78 -7.97 -6.20
N TYR A 57 -2.35 -8.46 -7.30
CA TYR A 57 -2.91 -7.60 -8.33
C TYR A 57 -4.11 -6.78 -7.82
N LEU A 58 -5.05 -7.43 -7.13
CA LEU A 58 -6.19 -6.75 -6.51
C LEU A 58 -5.72 -5.79 -5.41
N ASP A 59 -4.81 -6.23 -4.54
CA ASP A 59 -4.30 -5.43 -3.42
C ASP A 59 -3.64 -4.14 -3.92
N PHE A 60 -2.87 -4.21 -5.01
CA PHE A 60 -2.29 -3.02 -5.64
C PHE A 60 -3.38 -2.02 -6.05
N HIS A 61 -4.39 -2.46 -6.79
CA HIS A 61 -5.41 -1.54 -7.29
C HIS A 61 -6.36 -1.03 -6.20
N HIS A 62 -6.67 -1.84 -5.18
CA HIS A 62 -7.40 -1.37 -4.00
C HIS A 62 -6.60 -0.33 -3.22
N CYS A 63 -5.30 -0.58 -3.02
CA CYS A 63 -4.40 0.37 -2.36
C CYS A 63 -4.31 1.67 -3.16
N GLU A 64 -4.05 1.60 -4.47
CA GLU A 64 -3.96 2.75 -5.36
C GLU A 64 -5.23 3.60 -5.32
N LYS A 65 -6.40 2.95 -5.42
CA LYS A 65 -7.71 3.61 -5.33
C LYS A 65 -7.92 4.27 -3.97
N ALA A 66 -7.58 3.58 -2.88
CA ALA A 66 -7.71 4.11 -1.52
C ALA A 66 -6.77 5.29 -1.26
N MET A 67 -5.53 5.23 -1.73
CA MET A 67 -4.54 6.30 -1.57
C MET A 67 -4.90 7.51 -2.43
N THR A 68 -5.30 7.30 -3.68
CA THR A 68 -5.76 8.37 -4.58
C THR A 68 -6.98 9.10 -4.00
N ALA A 69 -7.97 8.37 -3.48
CA ALA A 69 -9.15 8.98 -2.85
C ALA A 69 -8.83 9.81 -1.60
N LYS A 70 -7.76 9.46 -0.88
CA LYS A 70 -7.29 10.16 0.32
C LYS A 70 -6.26 11.25 0.03
N GLY A 71 -5.83 11.41 -1.22
CA GLY A 71 -4.69 12.27 -1.58
C GLY A 71 -3.37 11.82 -0.95
N GLY A 72 -3.24 10.53 -0.64
CA GLY A 72 -2.05 9.93 -0.04
C GLY A 72 -1.01 9.47 -1.06
N ASP A 73 0.17 9.10 -0.58
CA ASP A 73 1.27 8.62 -1.41
C ASP A 73 1.07 7.16 -1.88
N ILE A 74 1.08 6.97 -3.20
CA ILE A 74 0.94 5.65 -3.84
C ILE A 74 2.22 4.79 -3.65
N SER A 75 3.34 5.39 -3.22
CA SER A 75 4.58 4.64 -2.93
C SER A 75 4.38 3.49 -1.94
N MET A 76 3.38 3.59 -1.06
CA MET A 76 2.97 2.52 -0.15
C MET A 76 2.47 1.26 -0.86
N CYS A 77 1.87 1.43 -2.04
CA CYS A 77 1.27 0.36 -2.82
C CYS A 77 2.29 -0.34 -3.74
N GLU A 78 3.47 0.25 -3.93
CA GLU A 78 4.48 -0.22 -4.88
C GLU A 78 4.97 -1.64 -4.58
N TRP A 79 5.00 -2.05 -3.31
CA TRP A 79 5.33 -3.42 -2.94
C TRP A 79 4.47 -4.46 -3.69
N TYR A 80 3.15 -4.29 -3.67
CA TYR A 80 2.23 -5.19 -4.36
C TYR A 80 2.47 -5.19 -5.87
N ARG A 81 2.80 -4.02 -6.43
CA ARG A 81 3.15 -3.85 -7.85
C ARG A 81 4.35 -4.70 -8.25
N HIS A 82 5.41 -4.67 -7.43
CA HIS A 82 6.59 -5.47 -7.67
C HIS A 82 6.29 -6.97 -7.56
N VAL A 83 5.56 -7.40 -6.52
CA VAL A 83 5.25 -8.81 -6.29
C VAL A 83 4.40 -9.39 -7.42
N TYR A 84 3.27 -8.77 -7.79
CA TYR A 84 2.43 -9.34 -8.85
C TYR A 84 3.13 -9.35 -10.20
N LYS A 85 3.99 -8.36 -10.50
CA LYS A 85 4.76 -8.32 -11.76
C LYS A 85 5.77 -9.46 -11.84
N SER A 86 6.42 -9.79 -10.73
CA SER A 86 7.37 -10.92 -10.67
C SER A 86 6.68 -12.27 -10.77
N LEU A 87 5.43 -12.37 -10.32
CA LEU A 87 4.63 -13.61 -10.39
C LEU A 87 3.76 -13.70 -11.65
N TRP A 88 3.70 -12.66 -12.47
CA TRP A 88 2.66 -12.40 -13.47
C TRP A 88 2.34 -13.61 -14.36
N VAL A 89 1.14 -14.17 -14.18
CA VAL A 89 0.71 -15.38 -14.91
C VAL A 89 -0.20 -15.05 -16.10
N SER A 90 -0.83 -13.85 -16.17
CA SER A 90 -1.83 -13.55 -17.20
C SER A 90 -2.08 -12.05 -17.44
N ALA A 91 -2.50 -11.67 -18.65
CA ALA A 91 -2.60 -10.27 -19.12
C ALA A 91 -3.82 -9.47 -18.61
N TRP A 92 -4.11 -9.47 -17.30
CA TRP A 92 -5.30 -8.82 -16.73
C TRP A 92 -5.39 -7.31 -16.95
N HIS A 93 -4.28 -6.62 -17.21
CA HIS A 93 -4.28 -5.20 -17.54
C HIS A 93 -5.08 -4.88 -18.81
N VAL A 94 -5.09 -5.79 -19.80
CA VAL A 94 -5.88 -5.65 -21.03
C VAL A 94 -7.37 -5.68 -20.69
N HIS A 95 -7.79 -6.70 -19.94
CA HIS A 95 -9.19 -6.82 -19.50
C HIS A 95 -9.64 -5.66 -18.60
N GLN A 96 -8.74 -5.08 -17.80
CA GLN A 96 -9.05 -3.86 -17.07
C GLN A 96 -9.27 -2.66 -18.00
N ALA A 97 -8.40 -2.45 -18.98
CA ALA A 97 -8.53 -1.37 -19.95
C ALA A 97 -9.81 -1.51 -20.81
N GLU A 98 -10.21 -2.74 -21.12
CA GLU A 98 -11.43 -3.07 -21.88
C GLU A 98 -12.70 -3.08 -21.01
N GLY A 99 -12.59 -2.95 -19.69
CA GLY A 99 -13.73 -3.00 -18.76
C GLY A 99 -14.34 -4.40 -18.59
N THR A 100 -13.62 -5.46 -18.97
CA THR A 100 -14.07 -6.86 -18.90
C THR A 100 -13.40 -7.64 -17.76
N PHE A 101 -12.66 -6.97 -16.88
CA PHE A 101 -11.98 -7.62 -15.76
C PHE A 101 -12.99 -8.20 -14.76
N PRO A 102 -12.87 -9.50 -14.40
CA PRO A 102 -13.87 -10.17 -13.56
C PRO A 102 -13.73 -9.85 -12.05
N GLY A 103 -12.63 -9.24 -11.63
CA GLY A 103 -12.38 -8.90 -10.23
C GLY A 103 -12.97 -7.55 -9.83
N LYS A 104 -13.36 -7.42 -8.55
CA LYS A 104 -13.86 -6.16 -8.00
C LYS A 104 -12.71 -5.28 -7.57
N ILE A 105 -12.58 -4.08 -8.15
CA ILE A 105 -11.57 -3.06 -7.85
C ILE A 105 -12.24 -1.76 -7.36
#